data_AF-A0AAP8LAP0-F1
#
_entry.id   AF-A0AAP8LAP0-F1
#
_cell.length_a   1.000
_cell.length_b   1.000
_cell.length_c   1.000
_cell.angle_alpha   90.00
_cell.angle_beta   90.00
_cell.angle_gamma   90.00
#
_symmetry.space_group_name_H-M   'P 1'
#
loop_
_entity.id
_entity.type
_entity.pdbx_description
1 polymer ?
#
loop_
_entity_poly.entity_id
_entity_poly.type
_entity_poly.pdbx_seq_one_letter_code
_entity_poly.pdbx_strand_id
1 'polypeptide(L)'
;TYLHVRGADEVVRKVQSCWASLWAERAAQYSRTSAAQSDIAVVLQIMVDADAAGVMFTQDPLTGDANHIVIDSCWGLGEGVVSGQVTTDSFILDKASGEIRERQIRHKPHYCQRDPQGRVTLLQTPEVRRDAPSLTPEQLQQLARLA
;
A
#
# COMPACT_ATOMS: atom_id res chain seq x y z
N THR A 1 6.81 -5.56 -8.19
CA THR A 1 5.61 -4.97 -8.80
C THR A 1 6.01 -3.82 -9.70
N TYR A 2 5.17 -3.48 -10.69
CA TYR A 2 5.37 -2.32 -11.57
C TYR A 2 4.09 -1.49 -11.58
N LEU A 3 4.20 -0.17 -11.49
CA LEU A 3 3.09 0.76 -11.38
C LEU A 3 3.13 1.79 -12.52
N HIS A 4 1.97 2.34 -12.87
CA HIS A 4 1.81 3.32 -13.95
C HIS A 4 2.43 2.93 -15.30
N VAL A 5 2.37 1.64 -15.64
CA VAL A 5 2.79 1.13 -16.96
C VAL A 5 1.77 1.58 -18.02
N ARG A 6 2.26 2.16 -19.13
CA ARG A 6 1.42 2.70 -20.21
C ARG A 6 1.84 2.15 -21.56
N GLY A 7 0.85 1.78 -22.37
CA GLY A 7 1.07 1.21 -23.71
C GLY A 7 1.19 -0.31 -23.69
N ALA A 8 0.61 -0.96 -24.70
CA ALA A 8 0.56 -2.42 -24.79
C ALA A 8 1.95 -3.07 -24.75
N ASP A 9 2.90 -2.51 -25.51
CA ASP A 9 4.28 -3.02 -25.57
C ASP A 9 4.99 -2.98 -24.22
N GLU A 10 4.83 -1.88 -23.47
CA GLU A 10 5.41 -1.76 -22.13
C GLU A 10 4.74 -2.71 -21.14
N VAL A 11 3.42 -2.92 -21.23
CA VAL A 11 2.72 -3.91 -20.41
C VAL A 11 3.30 -5.30 -20.65
N VAL A 12 3.48 -5.71 -21.92
CA VAL A 12 4.09 -7.00 -22.26
C VAL A 12 5.51 -7.11 -21.70
N ARG A 13 6.34 -6.07 -21.84
CA ARG A 13 7.70 -6.05 -21.27
C ARG A 13 7.69 -6.20 -19.74
N LYS A 14 6.76 -5.56 -19.04
CA LYS A 14 6.65 -5.67 -17.57
C LYS A 14 6.12 -7.03 -17.13
N VAL A 15 5.21 -7.64 -17.89
CA VAL A 15 4.79 -9.04 -17.65
C VAL A 15 5.99 -9.99 -17.76
N GLN A 16 6.79 -9.85 -18.82
CA GLN A 16 8.03 -10.63 -18.97
C GLN A 16 9.02 -10.39 -17.82
N SER A 17 9.12 -9.15 -17.35
CA SER A 17 9.97 -8.80 -16.20
C SER A 17 9.45 -9.43 -14.89
N CYS A 18 8.12 -9.54 -14.70
CA CYS A 18 7.54 -10.26 -13.57
C CYS A 18 7.89 -11.75 -13.63
N TRP A 19 7.76 -12.40 -14.78
CA TRP A 19 8.21 -13.79 -14.94
C TRP A 19 9.69 -13.93 -14.65
N ALA A 20 10.52 -13.01 -15.16
CA ALA A 20 11.96 -12.98 -14.90
C ALA A 20 12.31 -12.92 -13.41
N SER A 21 11.44 -12.32 -12.58
CA SER A 21 11.68 -12.17 -11.14
C SER A 21 11.72 -13.50 -10.36
N LEU A 22 11.16 -14.58 -10.92
CA LEU A 22 11.26 -15.93 -10.34
C LEU A 22 12.70 -16.42 -10.20
N TRP A 23 13.59 -15.98 -11.10
CA TRP A 23 15.00 -16.37 -11.11
C TRP A 23 15.89 -15.38 -10.36
N ALA A 24 15.31 -14.36 -9.72
CA ALA A 24 16.07 -13.49 -8.83
C ALA A 24 16.65 -14.30 -7.67
N GLU A 25 17.85 -13.95 -7.21
CA GLU A 25 18.59 -14.73 -6.21
C GLU A 25 17.77 -15.05 -4.95
N ARG A 26 17.01 -14.06 -4.44
CA ARG A 26 16.13 -14.22 -3.28
C ARG A 26 15.04 -15.26 -3.52
N ALA A 27 14.40 -15.24 -4.68
CA ALA A 27 13.35 -16.19 -5.05
C ALA A 27 13.93 -17.60 -5.22
N ALA A 28 15.10 -17.71 -5.87
CA ALA A 28 15.81 -18.98 -6.01
C ALA A 28 16.19 -19.58 -4.65
N GLN A 29 16.69 -18.78 -3.70
CA GLN A 29 16.99 -19.25 -2.34
C GLN A 29 15.75 -19.75 -1.60
N TYR A 30 14.65 -18.99 -1.65
CA TYR A 30 13.38 -19.40 -1.02
C TYR A 30 12.80 -20.67 -1.66
N SER A 31 12.89 -20.80 -2.99
CA SER A 31 12.41 -22.00 -3.69
C SER A 31 13.16 -23.26 -3.27
N ARG A 32 14.46 -23.18 -2.90
CA ARG A 32 15.21 -24.36 -2.41
C ARG A 32 14.70 -24.89 -1.08
N THR A 33 13.99 -24.05 -0.31
CA THR A 33 13.36 -24.46 0.95
C THR A 33 11.95 -25.03 0.75
N SER A 34 11.42 -25.04 -0.48
CA SER A 34 10.08 -25.48 -0.84
C SER A 34 10.15 -26.50 -1.98
N ALA A 35 9.51 -27.67 -1.84
CA ALA A 35 9.50 -28.69 -2.89
C ALA A 35 8.60 -28.34 -4.11
N ALA A 36 7.98 -27.16 -4.13
CA ALA A 36 7.01 -26.78 -5.16
C ALA A 36 7.65 -26.14 -6.39
N GLN A 37 7.26 -26.64 -7.56
CA GLN A 37 7.48 -25.98 -8.85
C GLN A 37 6.76 -24.63 -8.82
N SER A 38 7.49 -23.54 -9.02
CA SER A 38 6.97 -22.18 -8.84
C SER A 38 6.51 -21.60 -10.17
N ASP A 39 5.24 -21.79 -10.52
CA ASP A 39 4.59 -21.01 -11.57
C ASP A 39 4.06 -19.69 -10.99
N ILE A 40 4.07 -18.61 -11.77
CA ILE A 40 3.47 -17.33 -11.38
C ILE A 40 2.46 -16.84 -12.41
N ALA A 41 1.33 -16.35 -11.90
CA ALA A 41 0.40 -15.53 -12.67
C ALA A 41 0.76 -14.04 -12.49
N VAL A 42 0.56 -13.24 -13.54
CA VAL A 42 0.73 -11.79 -13.47
C VAL A 42 -0.64 -11.13 -13.50
N VAL A 43 -0.97 -10.38 -12.44
CA VAL A 43 -2.22 -9.62 -12.35
C VAL A 43 -2.05 -8.28 -13.03
N LEU A 44 -2.94 -7.98 -13.98
CA LEU A 44 -3.03 -6.67 -14.63
C LEU A 44 -4.21 -5.91 -14.03
N GLN A 45 -3.93 -4.77 -13.42
CA GLN A 45 -4.92 -3.93 -12.76
C GLN A 45 -4.81 -2.50 -13.27
N ILE A 46 -5.96 -1.85 -13.46
CA ILE A 46 -6.00 -0.42 -13.79
C ILE A 46 -5.48 0.37 -12.60
N MET A 47 -4.53 1.27 -12.86
CA MET A 47 -3.96 2.14 -11.82
C MET A 47 -5.00 3.15 -11.32
N VAL A 48 -5.06 3.31 -10.01
CA VAL A 48 -5.80 4.38 -9.34
C VAL A 48 -4.83 5.52 -9.04
N ASP A 49 -5.16 6.74 -9.47
CA ASP A 49 -4.45 7.95 -9.05
C ASP A 49 -4.90 8.28 -7.61
N ALA A 50 -4.20 7.73 -6.62
CA ALA A 50 -4.59 7.81 -5.22
C ALA A 50 -4.14 9.12 -4.56
N ASP A 51 -5.07 9.79 -3.85
CA ASP A 51 -4.75 10.88 -2.93
C ASP A 51 -4.14 10.36 -1.62
N ALA A 52 -4.66 9.23 -1.14
CA ALA A 52 -4.16 8.49 0.02
C ALA A 52 -4.32 6.98 -0.23
N ALA A 53 -3.46 6.20 0.40
CA ALA A 53 -3.48 4.74 0.33
C ALA A 53 -2.99 4.14 1.65
N GLY A 54 -3.21 2.85 1.86
CA GLY A 54 -2.92 2.23 3.13
C GLY A 54 -3.12 0.73 3.15
N VAL A 55 -2.98 0.17 4.35
CA VAL A 55 -3.33 -1.22 4.68
C VAL A 55 -4.37 -1.22 5.78
N MET A 56 -5.27 -2.19 5.72
CA MET A 56 -6.32 -2.37 6.72
C MET A 56 -6.34 -3.82 7.18
N PHE A 57 -6.35 -4.01 8.49
CA PHE A 57 -6.52 -5.30 9.14
C PHE A 57 -7.86 -5.32 9.86
N THR A 58 -8.66 -6.36 9.63
CA THR A 58 -10.00 -6.50 10.24
C THR A 58 -9.99 -7.23 11.59
N GLN A 59 -8.78 -7.45 12.11
CA GLN A 59 -8.40 -7.95 13.42
C GLN A 59 -7.08 -7.26 13.77
N ASP A 60 -6.91 -6.82 15.02
CA ASP A 60 -5.68 -6.18 15.46
C ASP A 60 -4.48 -7.16 15.32
N PRO A 61 -3.46 -6.83 14.49
CA PRO A 61 -2.33 -7.72 14.25
C PRO A 61 -1.35 -7.82 15.42
N LEU A 62 -1.41 -6.90 16.39
CA LEU A 62 -0.56 -6.90 17.58
C LEU A 62 -1.21 -7.66 18.74
N THR A 63 -2.51 -7.45 18.96
CA THR A 63 -3.23 -8.04 20.11
C THR A 63 -4.07 -9.26 19.75
N GLY A 64 -4.44 -9.43 18.48
CA GLY A 64 -5.38 -10.44 18.03
C GLY A 64 -6.85 -10.10 18.29
N ASP A 65 -7.19 -8.88 18.73
CA ASP A 65 -8.58 -8.49 18.96
C ASP A 65 -9.36 -8.37 17.64
N ALA A 66 -10.33 -9.26 17.44
CA ALA A 66 -11.18 -9.29 16.25
C ALA A 66 -12.28 -8.20 16.24
N ASN A 67 -12.44 -7.46 17.34
CA ASN A 67 -13.37 -6.33 17.43
C ASN A 67 -12.73 -5.02 16.97
N HIS A 68 -11.45 -5.01 16.63
CA HIS A 68 -10.75 -3.83 16.15
C HIS A 68 -10.39 -3.93 14.67
N ILE A 69 -10.58 -2.81 13.97
CA ILE A 69 -10.02 -2.58 12.64
C ILE A 69 -8.81 -1.67 12.82
N VAL A 70 -7.66 -2.08 12.30
CA VAL A 70 -6.43 -1.28 12.31
C VAL A 70 -6.15 -0.80 10.90
N ILE A 71 -6.00 0.51 10.72
CA ILE A 71 -5.74 1.15 9.43
C ILE A 71 -4.45 1.95 9.53
N ASP A 72 -3.49 1.63 8.68
CA ASP A 72 -2.32 2.48 8.45
C ASP A 72 -2.43 3.14 7.08
N SER A 73 -2.30 4.45 7.01
CA SER A 73 -2.45 5.20 5.75
C SER A 73 -1.36 6.24 5.52
N CYS A 74 -1.05 6.52 4.27
CA CYS A 74 -0.15 7.58 3.84
C CYS A 74 -0.78 8.42 2.72
N TRP A 75 -0.15 9.55 2.44
CA TRP A 75 -0.44 10.31 1.21
C TRP A 75 0.08 9.56 -0.03
N GLY A 76 -0.63 9.69 -1.15
CA GLY A 76 -0.24 9.12 -2.44
C GLY A 76 -0.45 7.61 -2.56
N LEU A 77 0.39 6.96 -3.36
CA LEU A 77 0.31 5.55 -3.72
C LEU A 77 0.73 4.62 -2.58
N GLY A 78 0.03 3.49 -2.46
CA GLY A 78 0.27 2.47 -1.43
C GLY A 78 1.63 1.79 -1.49
N GLU A 79 2.34 1.90 -2.61
CA GLU A 79 3.73 1.43 -2.73
C GLU A 79 4.64 2.04 -1.66
N GLY A 80 4.40 3.29 -1.25
CA GLY A 80 5.15 3.93 -0.17
C GLY A 80 5.01 3.19 1.16
N VAL A 81 3.81 2.69 1.46
CA VAL A 81 3.51 1.92 2.67
C VAL A 81 4.18 0.55 2.59
N VAL A 82 3.95 -0.18 1.49
CA VAL A 82 4.43 -1.57 1.33
C VAL A 82 5.95 -1.65 1.27
N SER A 83 6.61 -0.62 0.71
CA SER A 83 8.07 -0.53 0.67
C SER A 83 8.68 0.00 1.99
N GLY A 84 7.87 0.48 2.93
CA GLY A 84 8.33 1.08 4.19
C GLY A 84 9.07 2.41 4.03
N GLN A 85 8.87 3.10 2.89
CA GLN A 85 9.61 4.30 2.53
C GLN A 85 8.93 5.61 2.97
N VAL A 86 7.65 5.55 3.39
CA VAL A 86 6.88 6.70 3.84
C VAL A 86 6.41 6.51 5.28
N THR A 87 6.28 7.62 5.99
CA THR A 87 5.62 7.61 7.30
C THR A 87 4.11 7.47 7.11
N THR A 88 3.47 6.63 7.92
CA THR A 88 2.02 6.43 7.92
C THR A 88 1.37 7.07 9.15
N ASP A 89 0.12 7.45 9.00
CA ASP A 89 -0.82 7.61 10.11
C ASP A 89 -1.35 6.24 10.52
N SER A 90 -1.75 6.09 11.78
CA SER A 90 -2.36 4.87 12.30
C SER A 90 -3.69 5.16 12.98
N PHE A 91 -4.68 4.33 12.73
CA PHE A 91 -6.03 4.45 13.28
C PHE A 91 -6.51 3.09 13.78
N ILE A 92 -7.15 3.09 14.95
CA ILE A 92 -7.85 1.92 15.49
C ILE A 92 -9.33 2.27 15.57
N LEU A 93 -10.17 1.47 14.92
CA LEU A 93 -11.61 1.61 14.91
C LEU A 93 -12.27 0.43 15.61
N ASP A 94 -13.36 0.69 16.31
CA ASP A 94 -14.28 -0.34 16.77
C ASP A 94 -15.03 -0.92 15.55
N LYS A 95 -14.98 -2.25 15.39
CA LYS A 95 -15.55 -2.92 14.22
C LYS A 95 -17.08 -2.89 14.21
N ALA A 96 -17.73 -2.87 15.38
CA ALA A 96 -19.17 -2.90 15.48
C ALA A 96 -19.79 -1.50 15.28
N SER A 97 -19.22 -0.48 15.92
CA SER A 97 -19.74 0.89 15.84
C SER A 97 -19.12 1.72 14.71
N GLY A 98 -17.93 1.35 14.23
CA GLY A 98 -17.13 2.16 13.31
C GLY A 98 -16.53 3.40 13.96
N GLU A 99 -16.58 3.52 15.29
CA GLU A 99 -16.00 4.64 16.03
C GLU A 99 -14.48 4.56 16.04
N ILE A 100 -13.83 5.72 15.88
CA ILE A 100 -12.38 5.85 16.00
C ILE A 100 -12.02 5.79 17.49
N ARG A 101 -11.31 4.74 17.90
CA ARG A 101 -10.80 4.55 19.27
C ARG A 101 -9.46 5.25 19.46
N GLU A 102 -8.56 5.10 18.49
CA GLU A 102 -7.23 5.69 18.54
C GLU A 102 -6.88 6.34 17.20
N ARG A 103 -6.14 7.45 17.27
CA ARG A 103 -5.61 8.15 16.11
C ARG A 103 -4.20 8.63 16.40
N GLN A 104 -3.24 8.15 15.61
CA GLN A 104 -1.86 8.61 15.63
C GLN A 104 -1.50 9.27 14.30
N ILE A 105 -1.48 10.61 14.29
CA ILE A 105 -1.05 11.37 13.12
C ILE A 105 0.44 11.65 13.23
N ARG A 106 1.20 11.27 12.20
CA ARG A 106 2.66 11.42 12.19
C ARG A 106 3.11 12.45 11.17
N HIS A 107 4.30 13.01 11.37
CA HIS A 107 4.92 13.90 10.38
C HIS A 107 5.31 13.12 9.13
N LYS A 108 4.77 13.51 7.97
CA LYS A 108 4.92 12.82 6.68
C LYS A 108 5.76 13.67 5.72
N PRO A 109 7.11 13.63 5.78
CA PRO A 109 7.97 14.51 4.98
C PRO A 109 7.93 14.17 3.49
N HIS A 110 7.70 12.89 3.17
CA HIS A 110 7.64 12.39 1.81
C HIS A 110 6.36 11.58 1.59
N TYR A 111 5.95 11.48 0.33
CA TYR A 111 4.86 10.63 -0.12
C TYR A 111 5.22 10.00 -1.48
N CYS A 112 4.62 8.84 -1.80
CA CYS A 112 4.89 8.14 -3.04
C CYS A 112 3.90 8.55 -4.13
N GLN A 113 4.38 9.02 -5.28
CA GLN A 113 3.51 9.40 -6.39
C GLN A 113 4.26 9.36 -7.72
N ARG A 114 3.50 9.45 -8.82
CA ARG A 114 4.06 9.65 -10.16
C ARG A 114 4.69 11.06 -10.30
N ASP A 115 5.97 11.13 -10.67
CA ASP A 115 6.67 12.36 -11.04
C ASP A 115 6.18 12.92 -12.39
N PRO A 116 6.53 14.16 -12.77
CA PRO A 116 6.17 14.72 -14.07
C PRO A 116 6.73 13.94 -15.27
N GLN A 117 7.78 13.12 -15.08
CA GLN A 117 8.34 12.23 -16.09
C GLN A 117 7.62 10.88 -16.17
N GLY A 118 6.59 10.65 -15.35
CA GLY A 118 5.77 9.44 -15.35
C GLY A 118 6.30 8.30 -14.47
N ARG A 119 7.36 8.52 -13.68
CA ARG A 119 7.96 7.50 -12.81
C ARG A 119 7.38 7.58 -11.41
N VAL A 120 7.11 6.42 -10.80
CA VAL A 120 6.73 6.35 -9.38
C VAL A 120 7.97 6.58 -8.52
N THR A 121 7.92 7.59 -7.66
CA THR A 121 9.02 8.00 -6.79
C THR A 121 8.51 8.66 -5.51
N LEU A 122 9.41 8.91 -4.57
CA LEU A 122 9.14 9.74 -3.40
C LEU A 122 9.22 11.23 -3.77
N LEU A 123 8.18 11.97 -3.40
CA LEU A 123 8.08 13.43 -3.54
C LEU A 123 7.96 14.08 -2.17
N GLN A 124 8.33 15.36 -2.08
CA GLN A 124 8.18 16.16 -0.86
C GLN A 124 6.70 16.45 -0.59
N THR A 125 6.24 16.11 0.62
CA THR A 125 4.87 16.42 1.02
C THR A 125 4.71 17.93 1.21
N PRO A 126 3.66 18.57 0.62
CA PRO A 126 3.35 19.97 0.88
C PRO A 126 3.20 20.24 2.37
N GLU A 127 3.66 21.40 2.86
CA GLU A 127 3.68 21.72 4.30
C GLU A 127 2.31 21.51 4.97
N VAL A 128 1.24 21.96 4.31
CA VAL A 128 -0.14 21.81 4.78
C VAL A 128 -0.60 20.36 4.98
N ARG A 129 0.09 19.39 4.38
CA ARG A 129 -0.23 17.96 4.46
C ARG A 129 0.68 17.17 5.40
N ARG A 130 1.82 17.72 5.83
CA ARG A 130 2.84 16.96 6.58
C ARG A 130 2.31 16.45 7.92
N ASP A 131 1.57 17.30 8.62
CA ASP A 131 0.99 17.00 9.94
C ASP A 131 -0.55 16.83 9.88
N ALA A 132 -1.11 16.84 8.67
CA ALA A 132 -2.52 16.56 8.45
C ALA A 132 -2.77 15.04 8.37
N PRO A 133 -3.97 14.58 8.77
CA PRO A 133 -4.36 13.18 8.58
C PRO A 133 -4.55 12.88 7.09
N SER A 134 -4.03 11.74 6.64
CA SER A 134 -4.19 11.26 5.25
C SER A 134 -5.61 10.78 4.93
N LEU A 135 -6.41 10.44 5.93
CA LEU A 135 -7.81 10.05 5.80
C LEU A 135 -8.71 10.89 6.71
N THR A 136 -9.89 11.25 6.23
CA THR A 136 -10.91 11.91 7.06
C THR A 136 -11.68 10.90 7.91
N PRO A 137 -12.34 11.34 9.01
CA PRO A 137 -13.20 10.47 9.81
C PRO A 137 -14.28 9.76 8.97
N GLU A 138 -14.86 10.46 7.99
CA GLU A 138 -15.88 9.91 7.11
C GLU A 138 -15.31 8.81 6.21
N GLN A 139 -14.10 9.00 5.68
CA GLN A 139 -13.41 7.98 4.90
C GLN A 139 -13.06 6.75 5.75
N LEU A 140 -12.61 6.94 6.99
CA LEU A 140 -12.34 5.84 7.92
C LEU A 140 -13.60 5.02 8.21
N GLN A 141 -14.73 5.69 8.45
CA GLN A 141 -16.01 5.01 8.62
C GLN A 141 -16.48 4.28 7.35
N GLN A 142 -16.23 4.84 6.16
CA GLN A 142 -16.53 4.16 4.89
C GLN A 142 -15.68 2.90 4.72
N LEU A 143 -14.38 2.96 5.04
CA LEU A 143 -13.49 1.80 4.99
C LEU A 143 -13.92 0.73 5.99
N ALA A 144 -14.30 1.11 7.21
CA ALA A 144 -14.81 0.17 8.21
C ALA A 144 -16.06 -0.59 7.76
N ARG A 145 -16.91 0.01 6.91
CA ARG A 145 -18.10 -0.66 6.34
C ARG A 145 -17.77 -1.68 5.25
N LEU A 146 -16.58 -1.62 4.67
CA LEU A 146 -16.11 -2.59 3.66
C LEU A 146 -15.43 -3.81 4.30
N ALA A 147 -15.18 -3.77 5.61
CA ALA A 147 -14.43 -4.76 6.39
C ALA A 147 -15.29 -5.92 6.92
#